data_AF-A0A6C0PBV5-F1
#
_entry.id   AF-A0A6C0PBV5-F1
#
_cell.length_a   1.000
_cell.length_b   1.000
_cell.length_c   1.000
_cell.angle_alpha   90.00
_cell.angle_beta   90.00
_cell.angle_gamma   90.00
#
_symmetry.space_group_name_H-M   'P 1'
#
loop_
_entity.id
_entity.type
_entity.pdbx_description
1 polymer ?
#
loop_
_entity_poly.entity_id
_entity_poly.type
_entity_poly.pdbx_seq_one_letter_code
_entity_poly.pdbx_strand_id
1 'polypeptide(L)'
;MIVTEAHVRRAAERNGLHCAEVEVMTSDTENQDLLAYFGPSKDNDFDMVAVVNNDARSDVDWYDNSMHQAYADVTDTLFDTPTMKTDWGERESFKEQVLSYPRVRADIRRLMDWS
;
A
#
# COMPACT_ATOMS: atom_id res chain seq x y z
N MET A 1 -8.37 -11.26 3.81
CA MET A 1 -8.72 -10.09 2.96
C MET A 1 -8.55 -10.44 1.49
N ILE A 2 -9.49 -10.08 0.60
CA ILE A 2 -9.39 -10.32 -0.85
C ILE A 2 -9.29 -8.99 -1.57
N VAL A 3 -8.29 -8.84 -2.45
CA VAL A 3 -8.20 -7.67 -3.32
C VAL A 3 -9.24 -7.81 -4.42
N THR A 4 -10.10 -6.80 -4.55
CA THR A 4 -11.14 -6.74 -5.58
C THR A 4 -10.70 -5.89 -6.76
N GLU A 5 -9.89 -4.86 -6.52
CA GLU A 5 -9.31 -4.02 -7.55
C GLU A 5 -7.96 -3.43 -7.12
N ALA A 6 -7.06 -3.17 -8.07
CA ALA A 6 -5.81 -2.48 -7.80
C ALA A 6 -5.40 -1.60 -8.99
N HIS A 7 -5.03 -0.36 -8.69
CA HIS A 7 -4.60 0.64 -9.67
C HIS A 7 -3.42 1.44 -9.19
N VAL A 8 -2.47 1.69 -10.08
CA VAL A 8 -1.32 2.54 -9.76
C VAL A 8 -1.75 4.01 -9.85
N ARG A 9 -1.61 4.74 -8.75
CA ARG A 9 -2.04 6.14 -8.66
C ARG A 9 -0.95 7.09 -9.14
N ARG A 10 0.26 6.96 -8.60
CA ARG A 10 1.42 7.82 -8.92
C ARG A 10 2.72 7.27 -8.34
N ALA A 11 3.84 7.82 -8.77
CA ALA A 11 5.09 7.66 -8.05
C ALA A 11 5.09 8.53 -6.78
N ALA A 12 5.69 8.03 -5.71
CA ALA A 12 5.85 8.70 -4.42
C ALA A 12 7.25 8.42 -3.87
N GLU A 13 7.83 9.37 -3.16
CA GLU A 13 9.09 9.16 -2.46
C GLU A 13 8.80 8.94 -0.97
N ARG A 14 9.26 7.81 -0.41
CA ARG A 14 9.11 7.51 1.02
C ARG A 14 10.47 7.14 1.60
N ASN A 15 10.92 7.88 2.62
CA ASN A 15 12.25 7.70 3.23
C ASN A 15 13.42 7.76 2.22
N GLY A 16 13.32 8.59 1.16
CA GLY A 16 14.32 8.68 0.10
C GLY A 16 14.35 7.49 -0.86
N LEU A 17 13.37 6.57 -0.76
CA LEU A 17 13.15 5.49 -1.71
C LEU A 17 12.06 5.90 -2.69
N HIS A 18 12.34 5.74 -3.98
CA HIS A 18 11.35 5.93 -5.02
C HIS A 18 10.38 4.74 -5.00
N CYS A 19 9.11 5.01 -4.73
CA CYS A 19 8.05 4.02 -4.62
C CYS A 19 6.92 4.35 -5.59
N ALA A 20 6.10 3.37 -5.93
CA ALA A 20 4.82 3.58 -6.59
C ALA A 20 3.71 3.42 -5.56
N GLU A 21 2.80 4.39 -5.55
CA GLU A 21 1.57 4.37 -4.78
C GLU A 21 0.51 3.62 -5.59
N VAL A 22 0.00 2.53 -5.03
CA VAL A 22 -1.02 1.67 -5.63
C VAL A 22 -2.25 1.71 -4.75
N GLU A 23 -3.35 2.20 -5.30
CA GLU A 23 -4.66 2.13 -4.68
C GLU A 23 -5.21 0.71 -4.82
N VAL A 24 -5.65 0.14 -3.71
CA VAL A 24 -6.11 -1.24 -3.62
C VAL A 24 -7.47 -1.22 -2.96
N MET A 25 -8.48 -1.69 -3.69
CA MET A 25 -9.80 -1.93 -3.13
C MET A 25 -9.89 -3.38 -2.66
N THR A 26 -10.45 -3.58 -1.48
CA THR A 26 -10.61 -4.92 -0.90
C THR A 26 -12.07 -5.25 -0.64
N SER A 27 -12.36 -6.53 -0.45
CA SER A 27 -13.68 -7.01 -0.04
C SER A 27 -14.00 -6.72 1.44
N ASP A 28 -13.04 -6.17 2.19
CA ASP A 28 -13.17 -5.89 3.62
C ASP A 28 -13.90 -4.56 3.82
N THR A 29 -14.89 -4.51 4.72
CA THR A 29 -15.68 -3.28 4.94
C THR A 29 -14.95 -2.26 5.79
N GLU A 30 -14.01 -2.67 6.62
CA GLU A 30 -13.20 -1.78 7.46
C GLU A 30 -11.99 -1.26 6.68
N ASN A 31 -11.48 -2.05 5.73
CA ASN A 31 -10.32 -1.74 4.90
C ASN A 31 -10.67 -1.76 3.40
N GLN A 32 -11.78 -1.12 3.05
CA GLN A 32 -12.28 -1.12 1.68
C GLN A 32 -11.33 -0.43 0.70
N ASP A 33 -10.71 0.68 1.11
CA ASP A 33 -9.79 1.49 0.31
C ASP A 33 -8.42 1.58 1.00
N LEU A 34 -7.42 0.94 0.41
CA LEU A 34 -6.04 0.92 0.89
C LEU A 34 -5.09 1.54 -0.12
N LEU A 35 -3.99 2.09 0.36
CA LEU A 35 -2.86 2.55 -0.46
C LEU A 35 -1.63 1.72 -0.10
N ALA A 36 -1.22 0.88 -1.02
CA ALA A 36 -0.02 0.07 -0.94
C ALA A 36 1.15 0.77 -1.65
N TYR A 37 2.27 0.92 -0.97
CA TYR A 37 3.50 1.48 -1.51
C TYR A 37 4.42 0.35 -1.95
N PHE A 38 4.81 0.36 -3.22
CA PHE A 38 5.74 -0.61 -3.78
C PHE A 38 7.06 0.06 -4.09
N GLY A 39 8.17 -0.52 -3.65
CA GLY A 39 9.52 -0.06 -3.95
C GLY A 39 10.26 -1.04 -4.85
N PRO A 40 11.37 -0.59 -5.48
CA PRO A 40 12.23 -1.49 -6.25
C PRO A 40 12.87 -2.53 -5.32
N SER A 41 12.76 -3.80 -5.70
CA SER A 41 13.47 -4.90 -5.04
C SER A 41 14.78 -5.23 -5.77
N LYS A 42 15.71 -5.88 -5.08
CA LYS A 42 17.00 -6.30 -5.66
C LYS A 42 16.86 -7.34 -6.79
N ASP A 43 15.73 -8.03 -6.84
CA ASP A 43 15.46 -9.12 -7.80
C ASP A 43 14.78 -8.63 -9.10
N ASN A 44 14.82 -7.33 -9.40
CA ASN A 44 14.10 -6.73 -10.54
C ASN A 44 12.56 -6.87 -10.47
N ASP A 45 12.05 -7.23 -9.28
CA ASP A 45 10.63 -7.24 -8.91
C ASP A 45 10.33 -6.07 -7.95
N PHE A 46 9.14 -6.03 -7.37
CA PHE A 46 8.68 -4.94 -6.49
C PHE A 46 8.35 -5.48 -5.10
N ASP A 47 8.89 -4.84 -4.06
CA ASP A 47 8.52 -5.18 -2.69
C ASP A 47 7.54 -4.16 -2.12
N MET A 48 6.59 -4.64 -1.32
CA MET A 48 5.61 -3.78 -0.67
C MET A 48 6.23 -3.10 0.56
N VAL A 49 6.57 -1.83 0.42
CA VAL A 49 7.23 -1.06 1.47
C VAL A 49 6.29 -0.77 2.65
N ALA A 50 5.02 -0.44 2.38
CA ALA A 50 4.04 -0.11 3.41
C ALA A 50 2.60 -0.16 2.86
N VAL A 51 1.62 -0.28 3.74
CA VAL A 51 0.19 -0.15 3.44
C VAL A 51 -0.43 0.85 4.40
N VAL A 52 -1.18 1.80 3.85
CA VAL A 52 -1.92 2.81 4.62
C VAL A 52 -3.39 2.77 4.24
N ASN A 53 -4.27 3.11 5.16
CA ASN A 53 -5.69 3.23 4.84
C ASN A 53 -5.92 4.54 4.09
N ASN A 54 -6.65 4.47 2.97
CA ASN A 54 -7.02 5.64 2.18
C ASN A 54 -8.30 6.25 2.76
N ASP A 55 -8.22 6.79 3.99
CA ASP A 55 -9.34 7.46 4.67
C ASP A 55 -9.63 8.84 4.05
N ALA A 56 -9.61 8.95 2.72
CA ALA A 56 -9.90 10.17 1.97
C ALA A 56 -11.42 10.41 1.78
N ARG A 57 -12.27 9.68 2.51
CA ARG A 57 -13.74 9.80 2.43
C ARG A 57 -14.43 10.19 3.73
N SER A 58 -13.70 10.36 4.82
CA SER A 58 -14.23 10.89 6.06
C SER A 58 -13.78 12.35 6.22
N ASP A 59 -14.67 13.26 5.86
CA ASP A 59 -14.93 14.53 6.55
C ASP A 59 -14.03 14.81 7.78
N VAL A 60 -12.80 15.29 7.58
CA VAL A 60 -11.92 15.72 8.68
C VAL A 60 -11.38 17.11 8.39
N ASP A 61 -12.00 18.06 9.10
CA ASP A 61 -11.55 19.41 9.40
C ASP A 61 -10.02 19.55 9.52
N TRP A 62 -9.45 20.18 8.51
CA TRP A 62 -8.01 20.41 8.32
C TRP A 62 -7.41 21.49 9.24
N TYR A 63 -8.00 21.78 10.41
CA TYR A 63 -7.59 22.93 11.22
C TYR A 63 -7.03 22.68 12.61
N ASP A 64 -7.01 21.46 13.14
CA ASP A 64 -6.38 21.26 14.46
C ASP A 64 -5.78 19.85 14.59
N ASN A 65 -4.58 19.65 14.07
CA ASN A 65 -3.63 18.75 14.74
C ASN A 65 -2.18 19.03 14.35
N SER A 66 -1.49 19.79 15.19
CA SER A 66 -0.05 20.06 15.10
C SER A 66 0.82 18.94 15.72
N MET A 67 0.35 17.70 15.83
CA MET A 67 1.13 16.56 16.34
C MET A 67 0.66 15.26 15.66
N HIS A 68 1.60 14.52 15.06
CA HIS A 68 1.39 13.26 14.32
C HIS A 68 0.62 13.35 13.00
N GLN A 69 1.32 13.76 11.92
CA GLN A 69 1.03 13.27 10.57
C GLN A 69 1.35 11.77 10.49
N ALA A 70 0.53 10.95 11.15
CA ALA A 70 0.46 9.53 10.86
C ALA A 70 -0.68 9.37 9.87
N TYR A 71 -0.36 9.32 8.57
CA TYR A 71 -1.09 8.37 7.73
C TYR A 71 -0.99 7.06 8.50
N ALA A 72 -2.08 6.63 9.15
CA ALA A 72 -2.04 5.50 10.06
C ALA A 72 -1.49 4.31 9.29
N ASP A 73 -0.23 3.97 9.57
CA ASP A 73 0.44 2.85 8.95
C ASP A 73 -0.23 1.61 9.52
N VAL A 74 -1.27 1.17 8.81
CA VAL A 74 -2.05 -0.01 9.17
C VAL A 74 -1.35 -1.27 8.71
N THR A 75 -0.13 -1.20 8.17
CA THR A 75 0.64 -2.39 7.80
C THR A 75 0.76 -3.34 8.99
N ASP A 76 1.08 -2.81 10.18
CA ASP A 76 1.18 -3.62 11.38
C ASP A 76 -0.20 -4.19 11.74
N THR A 77 -1.23 -3.35 11.86
CA THR A 77 -2.60 -3.78 12.21
C THR A 77 -3.26 -4.75 11.22
N LEU A 78 -3.02 -4.58 9.91
CA LEU A 78 -3.59 -5.42 8.84
C LEU A 78 -2.97 -6.80 8.81
N PHE A 79 -1.70 -6.91 9.21
CA PHE A 79 -0.94 -8.16 9.17
C PHE A 79 -0.52 -8.61 10.58
N ASP A 80 -1.06 -8.02 11.65
CA ASP A 80 -0.80 -8.45 13.02
C ASP A 80 -1.63 -9.70 13.31
N THR A 81 -0.94 -10.78 13.68
CA THR A 81 -1.62 -11.96 14.21
C THR A 81 -1.75 -11.85 15.72
N PRO A 82 -2.75 -12.51 16.35
CA PRO A 82 -2.85 -12.62 17.81
C PRO A 82 -1.61 -13.26 18.48
N THR A 83 -0.62 -13.72 17.71
CA THR A 83 0.67 -14.22 18.20
C THR A 83 1.79 -13.18 18.24
N MET A 84 1.51 -11.88 18.01
CA MET A 84 2.51 -10.80 17.89
C MET A 84 3.59 -11.08 16.84
N LYS A 85 3.26 -11.91 15.84
CA LYS A 85 4.09 -12.11 14.65
C LYS A 85 3.33 -11.52 13.49
N THR A 86 3.98 -10.63 12.76
CA THR A 86 3.52 -10.21 11.43
C THR A 86 3.24 -11.45 10.60
N ASP A 87 2.02 -11.60 10.11
CA ASP A 87 1.66 -12.68 9.20
C ASP A 87 2.31 -12.42 7.84
N TRP A 88 3.54 -12.89 7.72
CA TRP A 88 4.27 -12.84 6.47
C TRP A 88 3.51 -13.56 5.35
N GLY A 89 2.67 -14.55 5.66
CA GLY A 89 1.85 -15.24 4.67
C GLY A 89 0.78 -14.35 4.06
N GLU A 90 -0.01 -13.66 4.88
CA GLU A 90 -1.05 -12.74 4.44
C GLU A 90 -0.47 -11.50 3.76
N ARG A 91 0.65 -10.97 4.26
CA ARG A 91 1.37 -9.86 3.62
C ARG A 91 1.83 -10.23 2.22
N GLU A 92 2.47 -11.39 2.05
CA GLU A 92 2.94 -11.86 0.75
C GLU A 92 1.77 -12.19 -0.18
N SER A 93 0.71 -12.83 0.32
CA SER A 93 -0.49 -13.11 -0.47
C SER A 93 -1.18 -11.83 -0.95
N PHE A 94 -1.29 -10.80 -0.11
CA PHE A 94 -1.82 -9.50 -0.50
C PHE A 94 -0.95 -8.83 -1.56
N LYS A 95 0.38 -8.83 -1.37
CA LYS A 95 1.35 -8.32 -2.34
C LYS A 95 1.17 -9.00 -3.70
N GLU A 96 1.14 -10.33 -3.72
CA GLU A 96 0.96 -11.12 -4.93
C GLU A 96 -0.38 -10.85 -5.61
N GLN A 97 -1.48 -10.73 -4.83
CA GLN A 97 -2.79 -10.37 -5.36
C GLN A 97 -2.74 -9.02 -6.08
N VAL A 98 -2.23 -7.97 -5.44
CA VAL A 98 -2.09 -6.62 -6.04
C VAL A 98 -1.23 -6.65 -7.31
N LEU A 99 -0.08 -7.32 -7.26
CA LEU A 99 0.81 -7.45 -8.40
C LEU A 99 0.27 -8.37 -9.51
N SER A 100 -0.74 -9.21 -9.22
CA SER A 100 -1.42 -10.03 -10.20
C SER A 100 -2.45 -9.25 -11.01
N TYR A 101 -2.82 -8.02 -10.60
CA TYR A 101 -3.74 -7.19 -11.36
C TYR A 101 -3.11 -6.72 -12.68
N PRO A 102 -3.90 -6.73 -13.76
CA PRO A 102 -3.42 -6.30 -15.06
C PRO A 102 -2.95 -4.85 -15.00
N ARG A 103 -1.81 -4.59 -15.64
CA ARG A 103 -1.14 -3.28 -15.72
C ARG A 103 -0.44 -2.79 -14.46
N VAL A 104 -0.77 -3.26 -13.25
CA VAL A 104 -0.11 -2.81 -12.00
C VAL A 104 1.42 -2.90 -12.10
N ARG A 105 1.96 -4.09 -12.40
CA ARG A 105 3.41 -4.27 -12.57
C ARG A 105 4.00 -3.37 -13.67
N ALA A 106 3.29 -3.19 -14.77
CA ALA A 106 3.75 -2.40 -15.90
C ALA A 106 3.76 -0.90 -15.60
N ASP A 107 2.74 -0.40 -14.91
CA ASP A 107 2.62 0.99 -14.47
C ASP A 107 3.63 1.32 -13.37
N ILE A 108 3.81 0.44 -12.38
CA ILE A 108 4.88 0.57 -11.38
C ILE A 108 6.24 0.65 -12.09
N ARG A 109 6.52 -0.28 -13.00
CA ARG A 109 7.75 -0.29 -13.79
C ARG A 109 7.93 1.03 -14.52
N ARG A 110 6.91 1.49 -15.25
CA ARG A 110 6.94 2.73 -16.02
C ARG A 110 7.20 3.97 -15.16
N LEU A 111 6.63 4.01 -13.96
CA LEU A 111 6.84 5.11 -13.02
C LEU A 111 8.25 5.10 -12.43
N MET A 112 8.81 3.91 -12.19
CA MET A 112 10.16 3.73 -11.65
C MET A 112 11.27 3.78 -12.73
N ASP A 113 10.93 3.66 -14.02
CA ASP A 113 11.86 3.64 -15.15
C ASP A 113 12.40 5.04 -15.52
N TRP A 114 12.04 6.09 -14.79
CA TRP A 114 12.52 7.48 -15.00
C TRP A 114 13.94 7.71 -14.47
N SER A 115 14.91 6.86 -14.86
CA SER A 115 16.35 7.05 -14.62
C SER A 115 17.10 7.48 -15.88
#